data_AF-A0A7C6XCL4-F1
#
_entry.id   AF-A0A7C6XCL4-F1
#
_cell.length_a   1.000
_cell.length_b   1.000
_cell.length_c   1.000
_cell.angle_alpha   90.00
_cell.angle_beta   90.00
_cell.angle_gamma   90.00
#
_symmetry.space_group_name_H-M   'P 1'
#
loop_
_entity.id
_entity.type
_entity.pdbx_description
1 polymer ?
#
loop_
_entity_poly.entity_id
_entity_poly.type
_entity_poly.pdbx_seq_one_letter_code
_entity_poly.pdbx_strand_id
1 'polypeptide(L)'
;MSKHVNQHALLSQLQQAKCADQHRFRRRLLSLLKESEHESALAKWQQDVDKSCAQVESRRLSIPSIHYDDSLPIAERRAAIKEALTKHQVLIIAGETGSGKTTQLP
;
A
#
# COMPACT_ATOMS: atom_id res chain seq x y z
N MET A 1 -10.22 1.68 38.77
CA MET A 1 -9.84 0.48 37.99
C MET A 1 -8.92 0.94 36.87
N SER A 2 -7.60 0.91 37.09
CA SER A 2 -6.63 1.38 36.08
C SER A 2 -6.76 0.54 34.81
N LYS A 3 -7.27 1.15 33.74
CA LYS A 3 -7.16 0.60 32.40
C LYS A 3 -5.66 0.57 32.07
N HIS A 4 -5.02 -0.58 32.26
CA HIS A 4 -3.66 -0.75 31.78
C HIS A 4 -3.67 -0.57 30.26
N VAL A 5 -3.11 0.55 29.80
CA VAL A 5 -2.92 0.82 28.39
C VAL A 5 -2.01 -0.27 27.84
N ASN A 6 -2.54 -1.12 26.96
CA ASN A 6 -1.77 -2.20 26.35
C ASN A 6 -0.84 -1.60 25.28
N GLN A 7 0.36 -1.20 25.70
CA GLN A 7 1.37 -0.59 24.83
C GLN A 7 1.68 -1.44 23.60
N HIS A 8 1.72 -2.77 23.73
CA HIS A 8 2.00 -3.65 22.61
C HIS A 8 0.91 -3.55 21.54
N ALA A 9 -0.36 -3.53 21.94
CA ALA A 9 -1.47 -3.34 21.03
C ALA A 9 -1.38 -1.99 20.29
N LEU A 10 -1.11 -0.90 21.00
CA LEU A 10 -0.97 0.43 20.39
C LEU A 10 0.20 0.51 19.39
N LEU A 11 1.33 -0.15 19.69
CA LEU A 11 2.47 -0.21 18.78
C LEU A 11 2.16 -1.05 17.53
N SER A 12 1.39 -2.13 17.66
CA SER A 12 0.97 -2.93 16.50
C SER A 12 0.03 -2.17 15.57
N GLN A 13 -0.86 -1.33 16.10
CA GLN A 13 -1.79 -0.52 15.29
C GLN A 13 -1.07 0.42 14.34
N LEU A 14 0.16 0.88 14.69
CA LEU A 14 0.95 1.74 13.83
C LEU A 14 1.29 1.11 12.48
N GLN A 15 1.28 -0.22 12.35
CA GLN A 15 1.49 -0.89 11.06
C GLN A 15 0.40 -0.58 10.03
N GLN A 16 -0.80 -0.17 10.49
CA GLN A 16 -1.94 0.17 9.63
C GLN A 16 -1.98 1.67 9.26
N ALA A 17 -1.20 2.51 9.94
CA ALA A 17 -1.07 3.92 9.61
C ALA A 17 -0.11 4.14 8.43
N LYS A 18 -0.13 5.34 7.83
CA LYS A 18 0.80 5.71 6.76
C LYS A 18 2.24 5.51 7.20
N CYS A 19 3.08 4.88 6.36
CA CYS A 19 4.50 4.64 6.65
C CYS A 19 5.25 5.89 7.12
N ALA A 20 4.97 7.05 6.51
CA ALA A 20 5.58 8.32 6.88
C ALA A 20 5.23 8.80 8.31
N ASP A 21 4.07 8.41 8.84
CA ASP A 21 3.60 8.84 10.17
C ASP A 21 4.06 7.89 11.29
N GLN A 22 4.34 6.62 10.98
CA GLN A 22 4.58 5.56 11.97
C GLN A 22 5.69 5.91 12.97
N HIS A 23 6.82 6.42 12.46
CA HIS A 23 7.95 6.79 13.30
C HIS A 23 7.63 7.95 14.25
N ARG A 24 6.90 8.97 13.78
CA ARG A 24 6.46 10.11 14.60
C ARG A 24 5.49 9.65 15.69
N PHE A 25 4.50 8.83 15.32
CA PHE A 25 3.52 8.32 16.28
C PHE A 25 4.14 7.42 17.33
N ARG A 26 5.09 6.55 16.94
CA ARG A 26 5.84 5.72 17.89
C ARG A 26 6.61 6.57 18.90
N ARG A 27 7.36 7.59 18.43
CA ARG A 27 8.09 8.50 19.34
C ARG A 27 7.16 9.23 20.29
N ARG A 28 6.04 9.77 19.79
CA ARG A 28 5.04 10.47 20.60
C ARG A 28 4.35 9.56 21.62
N LEU A 29 4.05 8.30 21.26
CA LEU A 29 3.47 7.35 22.22
C LEU A 29 4.44 7.05 23.37
N LEU A 30 5.71 6.77 23.04
CA LEU A 30 6.74 6.47 24.04
C LEU A 30 7.05 7.66 24.95
N SER A 31 6.90 8.90 24.47
CA SER A 31 7.02 10.08 25.33
C SER A 31 5.80 10.25 26.23
N LEU A 32 4.58 10.09 25.69
CA LEU A 32 3.33 10.25 26.45
C LEU A 32 3.21 9.25 27.61
N LEU A 33 3.63 8.00 27.40
CA LEU A 33 3.59 6.97 28.44
C LEU A 33 4.52 7.24 29.63
N LYS A 34 5.44 8.21 29.53
CA LYS A 34 6.31 8.63 30.65
C LYS A 34 5.67 9.70 31.54
N GLU A 35 4.63 10.37 31.05
CA GLU A 35 3.95 11.44 31.78
C GLU A 35 2.88 10.86 32.71
N SER A 36 2.64 11.48 33.86
CA SER A 36 1.61 11.03 34.82
C SER A 36 0.19 11.34 34.34
N GLU A 37 -0.01 12.44 33.62
CA GLU A 37 -1.31 12.88 33.08
C GLU A 37 -1.35 12.83 31.56
N HIS A 38 -1.49 11.63 31.01
CA HIS A 38 -1.42 11.41 29.56
C HIS A 38 -2.76 11.05 28.91
N GLU A 39 -3.86 10.91 29.67
CA GLU A 39 -5.12 10.35 29.14
C GLU A 39 -5.72 11.18 27.99
N SER A 40 -5.78 12.52 28.14
CA SER A 40 -6.28 13.41 27.07
C SER A 40 -5.35 13.44 25.85
N ALA A 41 -4.04 13.39 26.09
CA ALA A 41 -3.03 13.43 25.04
C ALA A 41 -2.95 12.10 24.28
N LEU A 42 -3.19 10.98 24.97
CA LEU A 42 -3.35 9.64 24.40
C LEU A 42 -4.61 9.58 23.52
N ALA A 43 -5.73 10.17 23.96
CA ALA A 43 -6.94 10.26 23.15
C ALA A 43 -6.72 11.05 21.85
N LYS A 44 -6.01 12.19 21.93
CA LYS A 44 -5.60 12.95 20.72
C LYS A 44 -4.66 12.15 19.82
N TRP A 45 -3.68 11.46 20.41
CA TRP A 45 -2.77 10.59 19.66
C TRP A 45 -3.53 9.48 18.93
N GLN A 46 -4.52 8.86 19.59
CA GLN A 46 -5.35 7.82 19.00
C GLN A 46 -6.14 8.35 17.80
N GLN A 47 -6.78 9.52 17.94
CA GLN A 47 -7.48 10.16 16.82
C GLN A 47 -6.57 10.44 15.62
N ASP A 48 -5.33 10.88 15.88
CA ASP A 48 -4.36 11.14 14.80
C ASP A 48 -3.95 9.84 14.08
N VAL A 49 -3.77 8.74 14.83
CA VAL A 49 -3.48 7.41 14.27
C VAL A 49 -4.66 6.91 13.44
N ASP A 50 -5.88 6.97 13.99
CA ASP A 50 -7.09 6.52 13.30
C ASP A 50 -7.32 7.28 12.00
N LYS A 51 -7.08 8.60 11.99
CA LYS A 51 -7.11 9.43 10.77
C LYS A 51 -6.08 8.97 9.73
N SER A 52 -4.86 8.63 10.16
CA SER A 52 -3.82 8.13 9.26
C SER A 52 -4.19 6.76 8.68
N CYS A 53 -4.74 5.85 9.49
CA CYS A 53 -5.25 4.55 9.04
C CYS A 53 -6.40 4.69 8.04
N ALA A 54 -7.37 5.56 8.32
CA ALA A 54 -8.50 5.82 7.41
C ALA A 54 -8.03 6.33 6.03
N GLN A 55 -6.94 7.11 5.99
CA GLN A 55 -6.34 7.56 4.75
C GLN A 55 -5.63 6.43 3.98
N VAL A 56 -5.04 5.45 4.68
CA VAL A 56 -4.48 4.25 4.05
C VAL A 56 -5.61 3.42 3.43
N GLU A 57 -6.68 3.17 4.18
CA GLU A 57 -7.83 2.40 3.69
C GLU A 57 -8.54 3.09 2.52
N SER A 58 -8.75 4.41 2.60
CA SER A 58 -9.31 5.17 1.48
C SER A 58 -8.46 5.04 0.21
N ARG A 59 -7.12 5.07 0.32
CA ARG A 59 -6.23 4.85 -0.83
C ARG A 59 -6.28 3.42 -1.35
N ARG A 60 -6.41 2.44 -0.46
CA ARG A 60 -6.53 1.03 -0.82
C ARG A 60 -7.82 0.77 -1.60
N LEU A 61 -8.92 1.39 -1.16
CA LEU A 61 -10.22 1.30 -1.81
C LEU A 61 -10.29 2.10 -3.13
N SER A 62 -9.43 3.11 -3.30
CA SER A 62 -9.38 3.91 -4.54
C SER A 62 -8.57 3.25 -5.67
N ILE A 63 -7.97 2.08 -5.45
CA ILE A 63 -7.22 1.37 -6.51
C ILE A 63 -8.23 0.90 -7.55
N PRO A 64 -8.18 1.40 -8.80
CA PRO A 64 -9.09 0.95 -9.84
C PRO A 64 -8.78 -0.51 -10.22
N SER A 65 -9.80 -1.23 -10.68
CA SER A 65 -9.59 -2.54 -11.30
C SER A 65 -8.77 -2.36 -12.58
N ILE A 66 -7.63 -3.05 -12.68
CA ILE A 66 -6.79 -3.02 -13.87
C ILE A 66 -7.44 -3.94 -14.92
N HIS A 67 -7.95 -3.34 -15.98
CA HIS A 67 -8.48 -4.05 -17.14
C HIS A 67 -7.54 -3.91 -18.33
N TYR A 68 -7.24 -5.03 -18.98
CA TYR A 68 -6.49 -5.05 -20.23
C TYR A 68 -7.46 -5.33 -21.36
N ASP A 69 -7.32 -4.59 -22.47
CA ASP A 69 -8.17 -4.82 -23.64
C ASP A 69 -7.71 -6.09 -24.37
N ASP A 70 -8.49 -7.15 -24.22
CA ASP A 70 -8.23 -8.44 -24.85
C ASP A 70 -8.44 -8.41 -26.38
N SER A 71 -9.05 -7.35 -26.94
CA SER A 71 -9.21 -7.18 -28.40
C SER A 71 -7.92 -6.73 -29.10
N LEU A 72 -6.90 -6.31 -28.35
CA LEU A 72 -5.63 -5.92 -28.94
C LEU A 72 -4.87 -7.17 -29.44
N PRO A 73 -4.30 -7.14 -30.66
CA PRO A 73 -3.58 -8.29 -31.23
C PRO A 73 -2.44 -8.82 -30.34
N ILE A 74 -1.84 -7.96 -29.51
CA ILE A 74 -0.81 -8.36 -28.56
C ILE A 74 -1.36 -9.07 -27.31
N ALA A 75 -2.58 -8.73 -26.88
CA ALA A 75 -3.22 -9.35 -25.73
C ALA A 75 -3.55 -10.83 -26.02
N GLU A 76 -4.02 -11.13 -27.24
CA GLU A 76 -4.23 -12.50 -27.71
C GLU A 76 -2.96 -13.36 -27.62
N ARG A 77 -1.77 -12.76 -27.81
CA ARG A 77 -0.48 -13.44 -27.79
C ARG A 77 0.18 -13.46 -26.41
N ARG A 78 -0.49 -12.99 -25.35
CA ARG A 78 0.05 -12.87 -23.99
C ARG A 78 0.71 -14.15 -23.48
N ALA A 79 0.07 -15.31 -23.67
CA ALA A 79 0.60 -16.58 -23.20
C ALA A 79 1.93 -16.95 -23.88
N ALA A 80 1.99 -16.82 -25.21
CA ALA A 80 3.19 -17.10 -25.99
C ALA A 80 4.33 -16.13 -25.65
N ILE A 81 4.02 -14.84 -25.47
CA ILE A 81 5.01 -13.83 -25.05
C ILE A 81 5.56 -14.17 -23.66
N LYS A 82 4.69 -14.54 -22.71
CA LYS A 82 5.10 -14.91 -21.35
C LYS A 82 6.04 -16.12 -21.36
N GLU A 83 5.72 -17.15 -22.14
CA GLU A 83 6.56 -18.32 -22.29
C GLU A 83 7.93 -17.96 -22.87
N ALA A 84 7.96 -17.18 -23.97
CA ALA A 84 9.19 -16.75 -24.60
C ALA A 84 10.08 -15.91 -23.66
N LEU A 85 9.47 -15.01 -22.87
CA LEU A 85 10.18 -14.16 -21.91
C LEU A 85 10.82 -14.96 -20.77
N THR A 86 10.22 -16.09 -20.36
CA THR A 86 10.85 -16.97 -19.37
C THR A 86 12.02 -17.79 -19.92
N LYS A 87 12.01 -18.09 -21.22
CA LYS A 87 13.02 -18.96 -21.87
C LYS A 87 14.18 -18.18 -22.46
N HIS A 88 13.97 -16.92 -22.81
CA HIS A 88 14.93 -16.11 -23.55
C HIS A 88 15.22 -14.81 -22.82
N GLN A 89 16.51 -14.56 -22.55
CA GLN A 89 16.97 -13.32 -21.93
C GLN A 89 16.68 -12.08 -22.80
N VAL A 90 16.67 -12.25 -24.13
CA VAL A 90 16.35 -11.20 -25.10
C VAL A 90 15.27 -11.73 -26.04
N LEU A 91 14.21 -10.95 -26.23
CA LEU A 91 13.06 -11.29 -27.07
C LEU A 91 12.76 -10.13 -28.03
N ILE A 92 12.60 -10.44 -29.32
CA ILE A 92 12.18 -9.48 -30.34
C ILE A 92 10.68 -9.67 -30.60
N ILE A 93 9.90 -8.61 -30.48
CA ILE A 93 8.45 -8.63 -30.70
C ILE A 93 8.11 -7.67 -31.84
N ALA A 94 7.75 -8.24 -33.00
CA ALA A 94 7.34 -7.50 -34.17
C ALA A 94 5.81 -7.43 -34.30
N GLY A 95 5.29 -6.35 -34.86
CA GLY A 95 3.86 -6.20 -35.16
C GLY A 95 3.55 -4.83 -35.76
N GLU A 96 2.38 -4.68 -36.37
CA GLU A 96 1.96 -3.42 -37.00
C GLU A 96 1.72 -2.27 -36.01
N THR A 97 1.70 -1.03 -36.50
CA THR A 97 1.32 0.14 -35.70
C THR A 97 -0.11 -0.04 -35.20
N GLY A 98 -0.38 0.32 -33.94
CA GLY A 98 -1.71 0.14 -33.33
C GLY A 98 -1.95 -1.24 -32.71
N SER A 99 -1.05 -2.21 -32.88
CA SER A 99 -1.22 -3.55 -32.29
C SER A 99 -1.07 -3.62 -30.76
N GLY A 100 -0.88 -2.49 -30.08
CA GLY A 100 -0.72 -2.40 -28.63
C GLY A 100 0.67 -2.68 -28.07
N LYS A 101 1.71 -2.93 -28.90
CA LYS A 101 3.08 -3.28 -28.44
C LYS A 101 3.65 -2.33 -27.38
N THR A 102 3.83 -1.06 -27.74
CA THR A 102 4.43 -0.05 -26.85
C THR A 102 3.54 0.29 -25.65
N THR A 103 2.25 0.01 -25.72
CA THR A 103 1.29 0.31 -24.64
C THR A 103 1.17 -0.82 -23.63
N GLN A 104 1.30 -2.08 -24.07
CA GLN A 104 1.05 -3.27 -23.25
C GLN A 104 2.33 -3.96 -22.76
N LEU A 105 3.48 -3.66 -23.37
CA LEU A 105 4.80 -4.16 -22.98
C LEU A 105 5.68 -2.98 -22.56
N PRO A 106 5.77 -2.69 -21.25
CA PRO A 106 6.64 -1.64 -20.74
C PRO A 106 8.13 -2.02 -20.83
#